data_AF-A0A2D9IZ80-F1
#
_entry.id   AF-A0A2D9IZ80-F1
#
_cell.length_a   1.000
_cell.length_b   1.000
_cell.length_c   1.000
_cell.angle_alpha   90.00
_cell.angle_beta   90.00
_cell.angle_gamma   90.00
#
_symmetry.space_group_name_H-M   'P 1'
#
loop_
_entity.id
_entity.type
_entity.pdbx_description
1 polymer ?
#
loop_
_entity_poly.entity_id
_entity_poly.type
_entity_poly.pdbx_seq_one_letter_code
_entity_poly.pdbx_strand_id
1 'polypeptide(L)' 'MNFEFSEEQNMLRDQARAYLAEHCSTEAVRKVLDSDLTHDAALWQGTVEMGWTSAATPEDYSGLGFSEMELCILKIPRF' A
#
# COMPACT_ATOMS: atom_id res chain seq x y z
N MET A 1 -23.70 2.81 -16.41
CA MET A 1 -22.99 2.82 -15.13
C MET A 1 -21.53 2.54 -15.45
N ASN A 2 -20.61 3.43 -15.05
CA ASN A 2 -19.17 3.22 -15.25
C ASN A 2 -18.58 2.62 -13.95
N PHE A 3 -17.85 1.51 -14.07
CA PHE A 3 -17.18 0.82 -12.96
C PHE A 3 -15.65 0.92 -13.07
N GLU A 4 -15.15 1.70 -14.03
CA GLU A 4 -13.73 2.01 -14.15
C GLU A 4 -13.30 2.90 -12.98
N PHE A 5 -12.09 2.66 -12.51
CA PHE A 5 -11.44 3.54 -11.54
C PHE A 5 -11.23 4.93 -12.14
N SER A 6 -11.28 5.94 -11.28
CA SER A 6 -10.84 7.28 -11.65
C SER A 6 -9.36 7.29 -12.04
N GLU A 7 -8.91 8.38 -12.66
CA GLU A 7 -7.49 8.57 -12.99
C GLU A 7 -6.63 8.52 -11.72
N GLU A 8 -7.03 9.22 -10.65
CA GLU A 8 -6.34 9.22 -9.37
C GLU A 8 -6.26 7.82 -8.73
N GLN A 9 -7.35 7.05 -8.81
CA GLN A 9 -7.40 5.68 -8.32
C GLN A 9 -6.46 4.75 -9.12
N ASN A 10 -6.39 4.92 -10.44
CA ASN A 10 -5.42 4.19 -11.27
C ASN A 10 -3.98 4.60 -10.93
N MET A 11 -3.70 5.89 -10.73
CA MET A 11 -2.39 6.38 -10.31
C MET A 11 -1.96 5.79 -8.97
N LEU A 12 -2.85 5.76 -7.98
CA LEU A 12 -2.61 5.14 -6.68
C LEU A 12 -2.28 3.65 -6.83
N ARG A 13 -3.06 2.93 -7.64
CA ARG A 13 -2.83 1.50 -7.91
C ARG A 13 -1.46 1.26 -8.53
N ASP A 14 -1.10 2.06 -9.52
CA ASP A 14 0.12 1.85 -10.30
C ASP A 14 1.36 2.23 -9.49
N GLN A 15 1.28 3.30 -8.67
CA GLN A 15 2.29 3.62 -7.67
C GLN A 15 2.47 2.48 -6.66
N ALA A 16 1.37 1.96 -6.12
CA ALA A 16 1.41 0.87 -5.15
C ALA A 16 2.05 -0.39 -5.70
N ARG A 17 1.68 -0.74 -6.95
CA ARG A 17 2.26 -1.87 -7.67
C ARG A 17 3.75 -1.70 -7.91
N ALA A 18 4.18 -0.53 -8.40
CA ALA A 18 5.58 -0.28 -8.72
C ALA A 18 6.47 -0.38 -7.48
N TYR A 19 6.07 0.28 -6.39
CA TYR A 19 6.81 0.24 -5.13
C TYR A 19 6.93 -1.19 -4.58
N LEU A 20 5.83 -1.94 -4.53
CA LEU A 20 5.84 -3.30 -4.00
C LEU A 20 6.64 -4.25 -4.89
N ALA A 21 6.61 -4.09 -6.22
CA ALA A 21 7.43 -4.89 -7.12
C ALA A 21 8.93 -4.66 -6.91
N GLU A 22 9.33 -3.43 -6.54
CA GLU A 22 10.72 -3.07 -6.30
C GLU A 22 11.20 -3.50 -4.90
N HIS A 23 10.37 -3.32 -3.88
CA HIS A 23 10.79 -3.46 -2.47
C HIS A 23 10.32 -4.76 -1.79
N CYS A 24 9.30 -5.44 -2.31
CA CYS A 24 8.73 -6.67 -1.73
C CYS A 24 9.11 -7.92 -2.55
N SER A 25 10.40 -8.15 -2.72
CA SER A 25 10.90 -9.35 -3.41
C SER A 25 10.59 -10.63 -2.63
N THR A 26 10.54 -11.77 -3.33
CA THR A 26 10.38 -13.09 -2.69
C THR A 26 11.45 -13.37 -1.64
N GLU A 27 12.66 -12.83 -1.82
CA GLU A 27 13.75 -12.92 -0.85
C GLU A 27 13.44 -12.13 0.44
N ALA A 28 12.94 -10.90 0.31
CA ALA A 28 12.52 -10.10 1.47
C ALA A 28 11.40 -10.79 2.25
N VAL A 29 10.42 -11.36 1.54
CA VAL A 29 9.35 -12.16 2.16
C VAL A 29 9.92 -13.39 2.86
N ARG A 30 10.81 -14.14 2.21
CA ARG A 30 11.43 -15.34 2.79
C ARG A 30 12.24 -15.01 4.04
N LYS A 31 12.98 -13.90 4.04
CA LYS A 31 13.76 -13.44 5.19
C LYS A 31 12.90 -13.22 6.43
N VAL A 32 11.72 -12.61 6.28
CA VAL A 32 10.78 -12.41 7.40
C VAL A 32 10.25 -13.77 7.86
N LEU A 33 9.79 -14.62 6.93
CA LEU A 33 9.22 -15.94 7.23
C LEU A 33 10.18 -16.89 7.95
N ASP A 34 11.47 -16.84 7.62
CA ASP A 34 12.50 -17.71 8.20
C ASP A 34 13.09 -17.13 9.50
N SER A 35 12.54 -16.03 10.01
CA SER A 35 13.00 -15.32 11.21
C SER A 35 11.88 -15.12 12.23
N ASP A 36 12.22 -14.61 13.42
CA ASP A 36 11.24 -14.17 14.41
C ASP A 36 10.72 -12.74 14.17
N LEU A 37 11.03 -12.14 13.00
CA LEU A 37 10.54 -10.81 12.64
C LEU A 37 9.06 -10.86 12.25
N THR A 38 8.33 -9.81 12.62
CA THR A 38 6.91 -9.69 12.25
C THR A 38 6.69 -9.10 10.86
N HIS A 39 7.64 -8.30 10.36
CA HIS A 39 7.60 -7.65 9.06
C HIS A 39 9.01 -7.18 8.64
N ASP A 40 9.16 -6.80 7.38
CA ASP A 40 10.35 -6.09 6.91
C ASP A 40 10.21 -4.60 7.28
N ALA A 41 11.09 -4.13 8.17
CA ALA A 41 11.02 -2.76 8.70
C ALA A 41 11.27 -1.69 7.62
N ALA A 42 12.11 -1.96 6.62
CA ALA A 42 12.39 -1.01 5.55
C ALA A 42 11.20 -0.90 4.60
N LEU A 43 10.61 -2.04 4.23
CA LEU A 43 9.39 -2.07 3.43
C LEU A 43 8.24 -1.36 4.16
N TRP A 44 8.07 -1.63 5.46
CA TRP A 44 7.03 -0.98 6.27
C TRP A 44 7.25 0.52 6.42
N GLN A 45 8.49 0.95 6.62
CA GLN A 45 8.79 2.38 6.73
C GLN A 45 8.42 3.13 5.43
N GLY A 46 8.70 2.56 4.26
CA GLY A 46 8.30 3.21 3.01
C GLY A 46 6.79 3.25 2.78
N THR A 47 6.02 2.26 3.24
CA THR A 47 4.54 2.36 3.18
C THR A 47 3.99 3.46 4.09
N VAL A 48 4.63 3.71 5.23
CA VAL A 48 4.32 4.83 6.12
C VAL A 48 4.66 6.16 5.47
N GLU A 49 5.82 6.27 4.81
CA GLU A 49 6.25 7.51 4.14
C GLU A 49 5.35 7.90 2.96
N MET A 50 4.76 6.92 2.28
CA MET A 50 3.76 7.17 1.23
C MET A 50 2.35 7.49 1.80
N GLY A 51 2.18 7.48 3.13
CA GLY A 51 0.92 7.80 3.80
C GLY A 51 -0.15 6.71 3.70
N TRP A 52 0.15 5.54 3.15
CA TRP A 52 -0.85 4.50 2.92
C TRP A 52 -1.45 3.95 4.22
N THR A 53 -0.70 4.02 5.31
CA THR A 53 -1.15 3.60 6.64
C THR A 53 -2.22 4.52 7.23
N SER A 54 -2.28 5.78 6.78
CA SER A 54 -3.29 6.77 7.16
C SER A 54 -4.40 6.93 6.12
N ALA A 55 -4.42 6.09 5.07
CA ALA A 55 -5.41 6.16 4.00
C ALA A 55 -6.85 6.18 4.56
N ALA A 56 -7.18 5.26 5.47
CA ALA A 56 -8.52 5.14 6.05
C ALA A 56 -8.81 6.15 7.16
N THR A 57 -7.85 7.00 7.49
CA THR A 57 -7.95 7.90 8.65
C THR A 57 -8.57 9.22 8.20
N PRO A 58 -9.52 9.79 8.97
CA PRO A 58 -10.07 11.10 8.65
C PRO A 58 -8.99 12.20 8.65
N GLU A 59 -9.18 13.23 7.82
CA GLU A 59 -8.25 14.37 7.72
C GLU A 59 -8.07 15.11 9.05
N ASP A 60 -9.10 15.13 9.91
CA ASP A 60 -9.04 15.70 11.27
C ASP A 60 -7.94 15.05 12.15
N TYR A 61 -7.51 13.85 11.79
CA TYR A 61 -6.42 13.12 12.46
C TYR A 61 -5.16 13.03 11.58
N SER A 62 -4.98 13.97 10.64
CA SER A 62 -3.88 13.96 9.65
C SER A 62 -3.88 12.73 8.73
N GLY A 63 -5.04 12.14 8.47
CA GLY A 63 -5.21 11.07 7.48
C GLY A 63 -5.38 11.59 6.05
N LEU A 64 -5.35 10.67 5.07
CA LEU A 64 -5.47 11.04 3.65
C LEU A 64 -6.92 11.27 3.19
N GLY A 65 -7.92 11.00 4.05
CA GLY A 65 -9.32 11.18 3.69
C GLY A 65 -9.81 10.25 2.57
N PHE A 66 -9.08 9.16 2.31
CA PHE A 66 -9.44 8.21 1.27
C PHE A 66 -10.72 7.46 1.62
N SER A 67 -11.52 7.15 0.60
CA SER A 67 -12.70 6.32 0.77
C SER A 67 -12.32 4.83 0.86
N GLU A 68 -13.32 4.01 1.12
CA GLU A 68 -13.18 2.56 1.15
C GLU A 68 -12.69 1.98 -0.19
N MET A 69 -12.92 2.68 -1.31
CA MET A 69 -12.47 2.24 -2.63
C MET A 69 -10.95 2.33 -2.78
N GLU A 70 -10.32 3.44 -2.40
CA GLU A 70 -8.86 3.58 -2.42
C GLU A 70 -8.19 2.59 -1.45
N LEU A 71 -8.83 2.29 -0.32
CA LEU A 71 -8.36 1.22 0.57
C LEU A 71 -8.39 -0.15 -0.09
N CYS A 72 -9.41 -0.46 -0.89
CA CYS A 72 -9.47 -1.71 -1.64
C CYS A 72 -8.35 -1.78 -2.69
N ILE A 73 -8.03 -0.65 -3.32
CA ILE A 73 -6.92 -0.55 -4.28
C ILE A 73 -5.58 -0.87 -3.60
N LEU A 74 -5.33 -0.31 -2.41
CA LEU A 74 -4.11 -0.56 -1.63
C LEU A 74 -4.03 -1.97 -1.02
N LYS A 75 -5.16 -2.63 -0.75
CA LYS A 75 -5.22 -3.98 -0.16
C LYS A 75 -5.11 -5.11 -1.17
N ILE A 76 -5.34 -4.84 -2.46
CA ILE A 76 -5.26 -5.83 -3.54
C ILE A 76 -4.25 -5.41 -4.62
N PRO A 77 -2.98 -5.11 -4.26
CA PRO A 77 -1.93 -5.07 -5.26
C PRO A 77 -1.69 -6.53 -5.67
N ARG A 78 -2.33 -6.98 -6.75
CA ARG A 78 -1.99 -8.27 -7.36
C ARG A 78 -0.51 -8.25 -7.72
N PHE A 79 0.29 -8.98 -6.93
CA PHE A 79 1.66 -9.39 -7.22
C PHE A 79 1.68 -10.37 -8.40
#